data_AF-A0AAF0UX74-F1
#
_entry.id   AF-A0AAF0UX74-F1
#
_cell.length_a   1.000
_cell.length_b   1.000
_cell.length_c   1.000
_cell.angle_alpha   90.00
_cell.angle_beta   90.00
_cell.angle_gamma   90.00
#
_symmetry.space_group_name_H-M   'P 1'
#
loop_
_entity.id
_entity.type
_entity.pdbx_description
1 polymer ?
#
loop_
_entity_poly.entity_id
_entity_poly.type
_entity_poly.pdbx_seq_one_letter_code
_entity_poly.pdbx_strand_id
1 'polypeptide(L)'
;MKKHAEKTDSNEEEIKEFDKNFVKDKNYQKMFEIVLAANYLHISDLMNLLCMAIADRTKNKSVSAIRKIFNITNDHTPEEEEKIREEHKWAHEGEEIDESLD
;
A
#
# COMPACT_ATOMS: atom_id res chain seq x y z
N MET A 1 -8.85 -25.20 -12.40
CA MET A 1 -7.95 -24.22 -13.03
C MET A 1 -6.52 -24.73 -12.89
N LYS A 2 -5.75 -24.81 -13.98
CA LYS A 2 -4.31 -25.11 -13.93
C LYS A 2 -3.62 -23.88 -13.32
N LYS A 3 -2.97 -24.03 -12.16
CA LYS A 3 -2.08 -22.99 -11.64
C LYS A 3 -0.92 -22.84 -12.62
N HIS A 4 -0.67 -21.62 -13.10
CA HIS A 4 0.36 -21.37 -14.11
C HIS A 4 1.80 -21.49 -13.57
N ALA A 5 1.96 -21.54 -12.25
CA ALA A 5 3.15 -22.04 -11.56
C ALA A 5 2.73 -22.46 -10.14
N GLU A 6 3.13 -23.65 -9.70
CA GLU A 6 3.18 -23.95 -8.27
C GLU A 6 4.55 -23.53 -7.76
N LYS A 7 4.57 -22.84 -6.61
CA LYS A 7 5.82 -22.48 -5.94
C LYS A 7 6.52 -23.76 -5.52
N THR A 8 7.71 -23.99 -6.05
CA THR A 8 8.64 -25.06 -5.68
C THR A 8 9.92 -24.42 -5.14
N ASP A 9 10.68 -25.17 -4.34
CA ASP A 9 11.95 -24.66 -3.80
C ASP A 9 12.92 -24.18 -4.90
N SER A 10 12.80 -24.74 -6.11
CA SER A 10 13.63 -24.39 -7.26
C SER A 10 13.24 -23.10 -7.99
N ASN A 11 12.04 -22.54 -7.78
CA ASN A 11 11.57 -21.32 -8.48
C ASN A 11 11.16 -20.18 -7.54
N GLU A 12 11.35 -20.34 -6.24
CA GLU A 12 10.96 -19.34 -5.24
C GLU A 12 11.64 -17.98 -5.43
N GLU A 13 12.94 -17.97 -5.77
CA GLU A 13 13.69 -16.73 -6.00
C GLU A 13 13.19 -16.00 -7.26
N GLU A 14 12.92 -16.74 -8.33
CA GLU A 14 12.37 -16.19 -9.57
C GLU A 14 10.99 -15.57 -9.36
N ILE A 15 10.12 -16.23 -8.58
CA ILE A 15 8.79 -15.72 -8.21
C ILE A 15 8.92 -14.43 -7.39
N LYS A 16 9.80 -14.39 -6.38
CA LYS A 16 10.02 -13.18 -5.56
C LYS A 16 10.51 -12.01 -6.39
N GLU A 17 11.42 -12.27 -7.33
CA GLU A 17 11.95 -11.23 -8.22
C GLU A 17 10.87 -10.74 -9.19
N PHE A 18 10.05 -11.64 -9.74
CA PHE A 18 8.90 -11.27 -10.55
C PHE A 18 7.91 -10.40 -9.76
N ASP A 19 7.53 -10.81 -8.55
CA ASP A 19 6.59 -10.10 -7.68
C ASP A 19 7.09 -8.68 -7.36
N LYS A 20 8.38 -8.55 -7.02
CA LYS A 20 9.03 -7.26 -6.77
C LYS A 20 9.00 -6.36 -8.00
N ASN A 21 9.35 -6.89 -9.16
CA ASN A 21 9.33 -6.13 -10.41
C ASN A 21 7.91 -5.79 -10.86
N PHE A 22 6.95 -6.67 -10.59
CA PHE A 22 5.55 -6.42 -10.88
C PHE A 22 5.02 -5.22 -10.10
N VAL A 23 5.31 -5.09 -8.80
CA VAL A 23 4.79 -3.96 -8.01
C VAL A 23 5.57 -2.66 -8.23
N LYS A 24 6.86 -2.73 -8.55
CA LYS A 24 7.81 -1.59 -8.57
C LYS A 24 7.28 -0.34 -9.28
N ASP A 25 6.81 -0.47 -10.51
CA ASP A 25 6.47 0.69 -11.37
C ASP A 25 4.99 1.10 -11.29
N LYS A 26 4.25 0.61 -10.29
CA LYS A 26 2.83 0.94 -10.09
C LYS A 26 2.68 2.01 -9.01
N ASN A 27 1.92 3.06 -9.28
CA ASN A 27 1.49 4.04 -8.27
C ASN A 27 0.35 3.48 -7.38
N TYR A 28 -0.02 4.20 -6.31
CA TYR A 28 -1.07 3.74 -5.39
C TYR A 28 -2.41 3.51 -6.08
N GLN A 29 -2.84 4.44 -6.95
CA GLN A 29 -4.11 4.30 -7.67
C GLN A 29 -4.15 2.98 -8.46
N LYS A 30 -3.08 2.67 -9.20
CA LYS A 30 -3.02 1.45 -9.99
C LYS A 30 -3.01 0.21 -9.11
N MET A 31 -2.31 0.24 -7.98
CA MET A 31 -2.32 -0.87 -7.03
C MET A 31 -3.72 -1.10 -6.44
N PHE A 32 -4.46 -0.06 -6.06
CA PHE A 32 -5.83 -0.18 -5.55
C PHE A 32 -6.79 -0.77 -6.59
N GLU A 33 -6.72 -0.33 -7.85
CA GLU A 33 -7.52 -0.92 -8.94
C GLU A 33 -7.26 -2.42 -9.08
N ILE A 34 -5.99 -2.85 -9.02
CA ILE A 34 -5.64 -4.26 -9.16
C ILE A 34 -6.06 -5.05 -7.91
N VAL A 35 -5.97 -4.49 -6.70
CA VAL A 35 -6.50 -5.11 -5.48
C VAL A 35 -8.00 -5.39 -5.64
N LEU A 36 -8.78 -4.42 -6.13
CA LEU A 36 -10.21 -4.60 -6.38
C LEU A 36 -10.47 -5.68 -7.44
N ALA A 37 -9.72 -5.69 -8.53
CA ALA A 37 -9.84 -6.72 -9.56
C ALA A 37 -9.46 -8.12 -9.04
N ALA A 38 -8.39 -8.23 -8.26
CA ALA A 38 -7.94 -9.48 -7.66
C ALA A 38 -8.97 -10.02 -6.66
N ASN A 39 -9.57 -9.14 -5.85
CA ASN A 39 -10.67 -9.50 -4.94
C ASN A 39 -11.90 -9.99 -5.73
N TYR A 40 -12.30 -9.28 -6.79
CA TYR A 40 -13.44 -9.67 -7.63
C TYR A 40 -13.22 -11.03 -8.33
N LEU A 41 -12.00 -11.30 -8.79
CA LEU A 41 -11.64 -12.55 -9.48
C LEU A 41 -11.23 -13.68 -8.51
N HIS A 42 -11.28 -13.46 -7.20
CA HIS A 42 -10.84 -14.42 -6.16
C HIS A 42 -9.39 -14.89 -6.32
N ILE A 43 -8.48 -13.98 -6.67
CA ILE A 43 -7.04 -14.26 -6.79
C ILE A 43 -6.32 -13.78 -5.51
N SER A 44 -6.44 -14.57 -4.44
CA SER A 44 -5.94 -14.20 -3.11
C SER A 44 -4.43 -13.90 -3.06
N ASP A 45 -3.61 -14.64 -3.81
CA ASP A 45 -2.16 -14.45 -3.80
C ASP A 45 -1.75 -13.08 -4.37
N LEU A 46 -2.40 -12.64 -5.47
CA LEU A 46 -2.19 -11.32 -6.06
C LEU A 46 -2.69 -10.20 -5.14
N MET A 47 -3.85 -10.41 -4.50
CA MET A 47 -4.38 -9.47 -3.52
C MET A 47 -3.40 -9.30 -2.35
N ASN A 48 -2.90 -10.40 -1.79
CA ASN A 48 -1.94 -10.39 -0.69
C ASN A 48 -0.63 -9.69 -1.08
N LEU A 49 -0.08 -9.99 -2.27
CA LEU A 49 1.11 -9.32 -2.79
C LEU A 49 0.95 -7.80 -2.82
N LEU A 50 -0.17 -7.32 -3.37
CA LEU A 50 -0.44 -5.88 -3.47
C LEU A 50 -0.69 -5.23 -2.11
N CYS A 51 -1.44 -5.89 -1.23
CA CYS A 51 -1.66 -5.40 0.13
C CYS A 51 -0.34 -5.28 0.92
N MET A 52 0.56 -6.26 0.79
CA MET A 52 1.91 -6.18 1.39
C MET A 52 2.71 -5.02 0.80
N ALA A 53 2.71 -4.85 -0.52
CA ALA A 53 3.44 -3.76 -1.17
C ALA A 53 2.90 -2.37 -0.76
N ILE A 54 1.58 -2.21 -0.64
CA ILE A 54 0.96 -0.98 -0.13
C ILE A 54 1.37 -0.76 1.33
N ALA A 55 1.27 -1.78 2.18
CA ALA A 55 1.64 -1.69 3.59
C ALA A 55 3.11 -1.24 3.76
N ASP A 56 4.03 -1.86 3.03
CA ASP A 56 5.46 -1.53 3.06
C ASP A 56 5.72 -0.08 2.62
N ARG A 57 5.02 0.42 1.60
CA ARG A 57 5.17 1.81 1.14
C ARG A 57 4.53 2.83 2.08
N THR A 58 3.49 2.45 2.81
CA THR A 58 2.82 3.31 3.80
C THR A 58 3.55 3.35 5.14
N LYS A 59 4.50 2.43 5.35
CA LYS A 59 5.31 2.39 6.57
C LYS A 59 6.08 3.70 6.73
N ASN A 60 6.10 4.24 7.95
CA ASN A 60 6.75 5.50 8.31
C ASN A 60 6.23 6.75 7.57
N LYS A 61 5.08 6.68 6.89
CA LYS A 61 4.42 7.87 6.33
C LYS A 61 3.68 8.65 7.42
N SER A 62 3.65 9.97 7.29
CA SER A 62 2.93 10.84 8.23
C SER A 62 1.40 10.63 8.12
N VAL A 63 0.65 11.05 9.14
CA VAL A 63 -0.83 11.07 9.07
C VAL A 63 -1.35 11.84 7.84
N SER A 64 -0.69 12.95 7.48
CA SER A 64 -1.01 13.74 6.27
C SER A 64 -0.84 12.91 5.01
N ALA A 65 0.32 12.26 4.86
CA ALA A 65 0.63 11.40 3.74
C ALA A 65 -0.33 10.22 3.61
N ILE A 66 -0.60 9.52 4.71
CA ILE A 66 -1.57 8.40 4.74
C ILE A 66 -2.95 8.86 4.27
N ARG A 67 -3.43 10.02 4.76
CA ARG A 67 -4.71 10.57 4.32
C ARG A 67 -4.73 10.82 2.81
N LYS A 68 -3.66 11.38 2.24
CA LYS A 68 -3.56 11.58 0.79
C LYS A 68 -3.55 10.27 0.02
N ILE A 69 -2.72 9.29 0.42
CA ILE A 69 -2.59 7.98 -0.23
C ILE A 69 -3.96 7.29 -0.36
N PHE A 70 -4.73 7.27 0.73
CA PHE A 70 -6.03 6.60 0.77
C PHE A 70 -7.21 7.52 0.40
N ASN A 71 -6.93 8.75 -0.03
CA ASN A 71 -7.93 9.77 -0.34
C ASN A 71 -8.97 9.98 0.78
N ILE A 72 -8.48 10.05 2.02
CA ILE A 72 -9.28 10.26 3.23
C ILE A 72 -9.35 11.76 3.53
N THR A 73 -10.57 12.30 3.55
CA THR A 73 -10.83 13.66 4.01
C THR A 73 -10.70 13.72 5.53
N ASN A 74 -9.98 14.73 6.05
CA ASN A 74 -9.94 15.00 7.49
C ASN A 74 -11.27 15.62 7.92
N ASP A 75 -11.99 14.96 8.82
CA ASP A 75 -13.30 15.35 9.35
C ASP A 75 -13.23 15.92 10.77
N HIS A 76 -12.02 16.00 11.35
CA HIS A 76 -11.81 16.64 12.65
C HIS A 76 -11.90 18.16 12.57
N THR A 77 -12.44 18.76 13.63
CA THR A 77 -12.29 20.20 13.86
C THR A 77 -10.82 20.57 14.12
N PRO A 78 -10.40 21.83 13.89
CA PRO A 78 -9.04 22.26 14.19
C PRO A 78 -8.60 21.96 15.64
N GLU A 79 -9.50 22.16 16.60
CA GLU A 79 -9.25 21.91 18.02
C GLU A 79 -9.07 20.42 18.33
N GLU A 80 -9.88 19.55 17.71
CA GLU A 80 -9.72 18.10 17.83
C GLU A 80 -8.43 17.61 17.19
N GLU A 81 -8.08 18.13 16.02
CA GLU A 81 -6.84 17.76 15.33
C GLU A 81 -5.61 18.21 16.11
N GLU A 82 -5.63 19.40 16.72
CA GLU A 82 -4.55 19.87 17.59
C GLU A 82 -4.39 18.96 18.81
N LYS A 83 -5.48 18.61 19.50
CA LYS A 83 -5.43 17.70 20.64
C LYS A 83 -4.89 16.31 20.25
N ILE A 84 -5.36 15.73 19.16
CA ILE A 84 -4.88 14.44 18.64
C ILE A 84 -3.38 14.54 18.31
N ARG A 85 -2.95 15.63 17.69
CA ARG A 85 -1.54 15.87 17.35
C ARG A 85 -0.67 15.99 18.59
N GLU A 86 -1.16 16.62 19.66
CA GLU A 86 -0.44 16.71 20.94
C GLU A 86 -0.30 15.34 21.62
N GLU A 87 -1.37 14.52 21.60
CA GLU A 87 -1.40 13.17 22.18
C GLU A 87 -0.57 12.17 21.34
N HIS A 88 -0.46 12.39 20.03
CA HIS A 88 0.15 11.46 19.07
C HIS A 88 1.20 12.10 18.17
N LYS A 89 2.07 12.96 18.73
CA LYS A 89 3.14 13.66 17.99
C LYS A 89 3.95 12.74 17.08
N TRP A 90 4.30 11.55 17.58
CA TRP A 90 5.05 10.52 16.87
C TRP A 90 4.46 10.13 15.51
N ALA A 91 3.13 10.19 15.34
CA ALA A 91 2.46 9.81 14.10
C ALA A 91 2.57 10.88 13.00
N HIS A 92 2.89 12.13 13.36
CA HIS A 92 2.98 13.26 12.43
C HIS A 92 4.40 13.51 11.90
N GLU A 93 5.41 12.82 12.46
CA GLU A 93 6.83 13.01 12.11
C GLU A 93 7.30 12.14 10.92
N GLY A 94 6.38 11.42 10.28
CA GLY A 94 6.69 10.53 9.16
C GLY A 94 7.02 11.25 7.84
N GLU A 95 7.44 10.46 6.85
CA GLU A 95 7.71 10.97 5.51
C GLU A 95 6.42 11.41 4.80
N GLU A 96 6.49 12.52 4.09
CA GLU A 96 5.42 12.93 3.17
C GLU A 96 5.46 12.10 1.87
N ILE A 97 4.38 12.16 1.10
CA ILE A 97 4.37 11.60 -0.25
C ILE A 97 5.04 12.56 -1.24
N ASP A 98 5.78 11.99 -2.19
CA ASP A 98 6.24 12.73 -3.37
C ASP A 98 5.14 12.65 -4.43
N GLU A 99 4.35 13.72 -4.53
CA GLU A 99 3.24 13.84 -5.47
C GLU A 99 3.68 13.79 -6.95
N SER A 100 4.99 13.85 -7.25
CA SER A 100 5.51 13.68 -8.61
C SER A 100 5.73 12.23 -9.02
N LEU A 101 5.73 11.30 -8.05
CA LEU A 101 5.96 9.86 -8.25
C LEU A 101 4.67 9.03 -8.18
N ASP A 102 3.55 9.66 -7.85
CA ASP A 102 2.21 9.05 -7.78
C ASP A 102 1.27 9.52 -8.91
#